data_AF-A0A3N5WJR3-F1
#
_entry.id   AF-A0A3N5WJR3-F1
#
_cell.length_a   1.000
_cell.length_b   1.000
_cell.length_c   1.000
_cell.angle_alpha   90.00
_cell.angle_beta   90.00
_cell.angle_gamma   90.00
#
_symmetry.space_group_name_H-M   'P 1'
#
loop_
_entity.id
_entity.type
_entity.pdbx_description
1 polymer ?
#
loop_
_entity_poly.entity_id
_entity_poly.type
_entity_poly.pdbx_seq_one_letter_code
_entity_poly.pdbx_strand_id
1 'polypeptide(L)'
;MADQDVPKDFFEFMQKMWNPMGFPIPGMIAPTMNVEDLEKKITELKAVETWLTMNTGFVQMTIKTLEMQKAGLESLQSAGKAAAESAKKTPK
;
A
#
# COMPACT_ATOMS: atom_id res chain seq x y z
N MET A 1 -18.81 -45.40 -29.19
CA MET A 1 -18.58 -44.01 -29.64
C MET A 1 -18.63 -43.16 -28.40
N ALA A 2 -17.50 -42.56 -28.02
CA ALA A 2 -17.38 -41.70 -26.85
C ALA A 2 -17.32 -40.26 -27.36
N ASP A 3 -18.49 -39.64 -27.48
CA ASP A 3 -18.59 -38.24 -27.84
C ASP A 3 -18.68 -37.40 -26.56
N GLN A 4 -17.69 -36.52 -26.47
CA GLN A 4 -17.53 -35.34 -25.64
C GLN A 4 -18.82 -34.73 -25.10
N ASP A 5 -18.90 -34.57 -23.78
CA ASP A 5 -19.78 -33.58 -23.14
C ASP A 5 -19.06 -32.84 -21.99
N VAL A 6 -17.79 -32.48 -22.19
CA VAL A 6 -17.10 -31.48 -21.36
C VAL A 6 -17.14 -30.10 -22.04
N PRO A 7 -18.32 -29.44 -22.14
CA PRO A 7 -18.26 -27.97 -22.09
C PRO A 7 -19.40 -27.28 -21.31
N LYS A 8 -20.49 -27.94 -20.93
CA LYS A 8 -21.64 -27.27 -20.28
C LYS A 8 -21.55 -27.29 -18.75
N ASP A 9 -21.32 -28.46 -18.16
CA ASP A 9 -21.31 -28.62 -16.70
C ASP A 9 -20.21 -27.77 -16.02
N PHE A 10 -19.04 -27.67 -16.65
CA PHE A 10 -17.95 -26.84 -16.16
C PHE A 10 -18.29 -25.34 -16.24
N PHE A 11 -18.95 -24.92 -17.32
CA PHE A 11 -19.35 -23.53 -17.50
C PHE A 11 -20.45 -23.13 -16.51
N GLU A 12 -21.43 -24.00 -16.28
CA GLU A 12 -22.49 -23.79 -15.29
C GLU A 12 -21.94 -23.70 -13.86
N PHE A 13 -20.94 -24.52 -13.52
CA PHE A 13 -20.24 -24.45 -12.24
C PHE A 13 -19.56 -23.09 -12.02
N MET A 14 -18.80 -22.62 -13.02
CA MET A 14 -18.11 -21.33 -12.97
C MET A 14 -19.09 -20.16 -12.88
N GLN A 15 -20.19 -20.22 -13.65
CA GLN A 15 -21.25 -19.22 -13.62
C GLN A 15 -21.90 -19.15 -12.23
N LYS A 16 -22.16 -20.29 -11.58
CA LYS A 16 -22.72 -20.36 -10.23
C LYS A 16 -21.76 -19.85 -9.15
N MET A 17 -20.45 -20.02 -9.36
CA MET A 17 -19.41 -19.50 -8.46
C MET A 17 -19.28 -17.97 -8.53
N TRP A 18 -19.39 -17.41 -9.73
CA TRP A 18 -19.26 -15.97 -9.96
C TRP A 18 -20.57 -15.19 -9.75
N ASN A 19 -21.72 -15.85 -9.91
CA ASN A 19 -23.04 -15.24 -9.76
C ASN A 19 -24.03 -16.19 -9.09
N PRO A 20 -23.95 -16.37 -7.76
CA PRO A 20 -24.76 -17.35 -7.02
C PRO A 20 -26.26 -17.03 -7.00
N MET A 21 -26.66 -15.81 -7.36
CA MET A 21 -28.06 -15.35 -7.31
C MET A 21 -28.77 -15.36 -8.68
N GLY A 22 -28.07 -15.74 -9.76
CA GLY A 22 -28.68 -15.95 -11.09
C GLY A 22 -29.24 -14.68 -11.77
N PHE A 23 -28.99 -13.49 -11.23
CA PHE A 23 -29.42 -12.24 -11.86
C PHE A 23 -28.44 -11.86 -12.96
N PRO A 24 -28.89 -11.61 -14.20
CA PRO A 24 -28.02 -11.05 -15.23
C PRO A 24 -27.61 -9.65 -14.78
N ILE A 25 -26.37 -9.47 -14.32
CA ILE A 25 -25.83 -8.14 -14.05
C ILE A 25 -25.44 -7.54 -15.40
N PRO A 26 -26.16 -6.52 -15.91
CA PRO A 26 -25.78 -5.88 -17.17
C PRO A 26 -24.39 -5.26 -17.00
N GLY A 27 -23.44 -5.62 -17.87
CA GLY A 27 -22.02 -5.26 -17.72
C GLY A 27 -21.15 -6.33 -17.05
N MET A 28 -21.72 -7.47 -16.65
CA MET A 28 -20.94 -8.68 -16.39
C MET A 28 -20.52 -9.25 -17.74
N ILE A 29 -19.41 -8.71 -18.25
CA ILE A 29 -18.66 -9.26 -19.37
C ILE A 29 -18.49 -10.74 -19.05
N ALA A 30 -18.85 -11.64 -19.97
CA ALA A 30 -18.40 -13.03 -19.88
C ALA A 30 -16.91 -13.01 -19.50
N PRO A 31 -16.41 -13.90 -18.62
CA PRO A 31 -15.01 -13.93 -18.24
C PRO A 31 -14.15 -14.47 -19.40
N THR A 32 -14.21 -13.80 -20.54
CA THR A 32 -13.19 -13.74 -21.55
C THR A 32 -12.37 -12.47 -21.29
N MET A 33 -12.06 -12.15 -20.02
CA MET A 33 -10.97 -11.21 -19.76
C MET A 33 -9.75 -11.82 -20.44
N ASN A 34 -9.38 -11.25 -21.58
CA ASN A 34 -8.18 -11.64 -22.30
C ASN A 34 -7.06 -11.58 -21.27
N VAL A 35 -6.28 -12.65 -21.15
CA VAL A 35 -5.15 -12.73 -20.21
C VAL A 35 -4.26 -11.49 -20.38
N GLU A 36 -4.15 -10.97 -21.59
CA GLU A 36 -3.46 -9.72 -21.93
C GLU A 36 -3.99 -8.48 -21.18
N ASP A 37 -5.31 -8.32 -21.04
CA ASP A 37 -5.91 -7.19 -20.31
C ASP A 37 -5.63 -7.29 -18.81
N LEU A 38 -5.64 -8.53 -18.27
CA LEU A 38 -5.26 -8.79 -16.89
C LEU A 38 -3.78 -8.49 -16.65
N GLU A 39 -2.89 -8.94 -17.53
CA GLU A 39 -1.46 -8.65 -17.46
C GLU A 39 -1.17 -7.13 -17.52
N LYS A 40 -1.88 -6.41 -18.39
CA LYS A 40 -1.81 -4.95 -18.45
C LYS A 40 -2.26 -4.30 -17.14
N LYS A 41 -3.41 -4.71 -16.60
CA LYS A 41 -3.93 -4.20 -15.32
C LYS A 41 -2.98 -4.50 -14.16
N ILE A 42 -2.37 -5.70 -14.14
CA ILE A 42 -1.35 -6.09 -13.16
C ILE A 42 -0.13 -5.17 -13.26
N THR A 43 0.34 -4.90 -14.48
CA THR A 43 1.51 -4.05 -14.72
C THR A 43 1.27 -2.61 -14.26
N GLU A 44 0.10 -2.05 -14.58
CA GLU A 44 -0.31 -0.73 -14.14
C GLU A 44 -0.38 -0.65 -12.60
N LEU A 45 -0.99 -1.63 -11.95
CA LEU A 45 -1.09 -1.66 -10.48
C LEU A 45 0.26 -1.84 -9.79
N LYS A 46 1.19 -2.61 -10.37
CA LYS A 46 2.57 -2.72 -9.85
C LYS A 46 3.34 -1.40 -9.92
N ALA A 47 3.10 -0.60 -10.96
CA ALA A 47 3.69 0.74 -11.07
C ALA A 47 3.13 1.66 -9.97
N VAL A 48 1.82 1.61 -9.73
CA VAL A 48 1.17 2.36 -8.63
C VAL A 48 1.71 1.91 -7.28
N GLU A 49 1.84 0.61 -7.03
CA GLU A 49 2.41 0.04 -5.82
C GLU A 49 3.84 0.53 -5.58
N THR A 50 4.68 0.53 -6.64
CA THR A 50 6.05 1.03 -6.58
C THR A 50 6.08 2.52 -6.19
N TRP A 51 5.21 3.33 -6.80
CA TRP A 51 5.11 4.76 -6.47
C TRP A 51 4.65 5.01 -5.03
N LEU A 52 3.65 4.27 -4.55
CA LEU A 52 3.18 4.36 -3.16
C LEU A 52 4.26 3.95 -2.16
N THR A 53 5.04 2.92 -2.50
CA THR A 53 6.19 2.48 -1.69
C THR A 53 7.24 3.58 -1.58
N MET A 54 7.56 4.26 -2.69
CA MET A 54 8.48 5.40 -2.69
C MET A 54 7.96 6.57 -1.83
N ASN A 55 6.67 6.91 -1.94
CA ASN A 55 6.06 7.97 -1.12
C ASN A 55 6.12 7.64 0.36
N THR A 56 5.82 6.40 0.72
CA THR A 56 5.93 5.92 2.10
C THR A 56 7.35 6.05 2.62
N GLY A 57 8.35 5.63 1.83
CA GLY A 57 9.76 5.78 2.18
C GLY A 57 10.18 7.25 2.37
N PHE A 58 9.72 8.14 1.50
CA PHE A 58 10.02 9.58 1.60
C PHE A 58 9.43 10.21 2.88
N VAL A 59 8.17 9.89 3.20
CA VAL A 59 7.53 10.36 4.44
C VAL A 59 8.27 9.83 5.67
N GLN A 60 8.61 8.54 5.70
CA GLN A 60 9.38 7.95 6.80
C GLN A 60 10.76 8.61 6.98
N MET A 61 11.45 8.91 5.88
CA MET A 61 12.75 9.61 5.93
C MET A 61 12.60 11.03 6.48
N THR A 62 11.57 11.76 6.03
CA THR A 62 11.27 13.12 6.53
C THR A 62 11.00 13.11 8.02
N ILE A 63 10.20 12.15 8.51
CA ILE A 63 9.92 11.97 9.94
C ILE A 63 11.21 11.75 10.71
N LYS A 64 12.05 10.80 10.28
CA LYS A 64 13.34 10.52 10.95
C LYS A 64 14.24 11.74 11.01
N THR A 65 14.31 12.53 9.94
CA THR A 65 15.08 13.78 9.92
C THR A 65 14.52 14.78 10.93
N LEU A 66 13.21 14.96 11.02
CA LEU A 66 12.57 15.84 12.00
C LEU A 66 12.80 15.35 13.44
N GLU A 67 12.76 14.05 13.69
CA GLU A 67 13.06 13.45 14.99
C GLU A 67 14.52 13.72 15.40
N MET A 68 15.47 13.59 14.48
CA MET A 68 16.87 13.95 14.72
C MET A 68 17.05 15.44 15.00
N GLN A 69 16.36 16.31 14.26
CA GLN A 69 16.37 17.76 14.51
C GLN A 69 15.81 18.09 15.89
N LYS A 70 14.70 17.47 16.28
CA LYS A 70 14.10 17.63 17.61
C LYS A 70 15.07 17.20 18.72
N ALA A 71 15.65 16.01 18.61
CA ALA A 71 16.63 15.52 19.59
C ALA A 71 17.85 16.46 19.71
N GLY A 72 18.31 17.02 18.59
CA GLY A 72 19.37 18.03 18.58
C GLY A 72 18.98 19.31 19.35
N LEU A 73 17.77 19.82 19.14
CA LEU A 73 17.26 21.00 19.87
C LEU A 73 17.09 20.73 21.37
N GLU A 74 16.59 19.55 21.76
CA GLU A 74 16.44 19.14 23.16
C GLU A 74 17.81 19.06 23.87
N SER A 75 18.83 18.55 23.17
CA SER A 75 20.21 18.52 23.67
C SER A 75 20.76 19.94 23.89
N LEU A 76 20.60 20.85 22.91
CA LEU A 76 21.02 22.24 23.03
C LEU A 76 20.30 22.98 24.17
N GLN A 77 18.99 22.75 24.32
CA GLN A 77 18.21 23.35 25.40
C GLN A 77 18.68 22.87 26.77
N SER A 78 18.98 21.57 26.89
CA SER A 78 19.49 20.97 28.13
C SER A 78 20.87 21.52 28.49
N ALA A 79 21.76 21.64 27.51
CA ALA A 79 23.07 22.27 27.69
C ALA A 79 22.96 23.74 28.11
N GLY A 80 22.05 24.51 27.48
CA GLY A 80 21.78 25.89 27.84
C GLY A 80 21.27 26.05 29.27
N LYS A 81 20.39 25.16 29.74
CA LYS A 81 19.93 25.13 31.13
C LYS A 81 21.07 24.83 32.10
N ALA A 82 21.88 23.81 31.83
CA ALA A 82 23.03 23.46 32.67
C ALA A 82 24.05 24.61 32.77
N ALA A 83 24.32 25.31 31.67
CA ALA A 83 25.18 26.48 31.65
C ALA A 83 24.59 27.64 32.48
N ALA A 84 23.29 27.92 32.35
CA ALA A 84 22.61 28.95 33.13
C ALA A 84 22.58 28.64 34.64
N GLU A 85 22.38 27.39 35.02
CA GLU A 85 22.45 26.94 36.41
C GLU A 85 23.85 27.07 37.01
N SER A 86 24.89 26.74 36.23
CA SER A 86 26.29 26.88 36.63
C SER A 86 26.66 28.37 36.82
N ALA A 87 26.17 29.24 35.94
CA ALA A 87 26.34 30.70 36.09
C ALA A 87 25.63 31.24 37.35
N LYS A 88 24.45 30.72 37.71
CA LYS A 88 23.75 31.08 38.95
C LYS A 88 24.43 30.56 40.22
N LYS A 89 25.11 29.41 40.15
CA LYS A 89 25.82 28.78 41.28
C LYS A 89 27.21 29.35 41.56
N THR A 90 27.64 30.39 40.85
CA THR A 90 28.89 31.12 41.16
C THR A 90 28.55 32.37 41.99
N PRO A 91 28.48 32.30 43.34
CA PRO A 91 28.46 33.48 44.18
C PRO A 91 29.87 34.11 44.19
N LYS A 92 29.88 35.45 44.21
CA LYS A 92 31.06 36.30 44.33
C LYS A 92 31.80 36.06 45.63
#